data_AF-A0A103Y4C3-F1
#
_entry.id   AF-A0A103Y4C3-F1
#
_cell.length_a   1.000
_cell.length_b   1.000
_cell.length_c   1.000
_cell.angle_alpha   90.00
_cell.angle_beta   90.00
_cell.angle_gamma   90.00
#
_symmetry.space_group_name_H-M   'P 1'
#
loop_
_entity.id
_entity.type
_entity.pdbx_description
1 polymer ?
#
loop_
_entity_poly.entity_id
_entity_poly.type
_entity_poly.pdbx_seq_one_letter_code
_entity_poly.pdbx_strand_id
1 'polypeptide(L)'
;MSASEEESWLEDYNRDDNRYHGSRGAHLNLKRAEKARILVSKIPALVDTLVAKTRTWEEEHGLTFAYNGVPLLAMLNEYANRRSDFSFE
;
A
#
# COMPACT_ATOMS: atom_id res chain seq x y z
N MET A 1 3.99 2.08 18.29
CA MET A 1 2.99 1.37 17.47
C MET A 1 3.77 0.52 16.49
N SER A 2 3.98 -0.72 16.89
CA SER A 2 4.54 -1.81 16.08
C SER A 2 3.51 -2.30 15.07
N ALA A 3 3.94 -2.92 13.97
CA ALA A 3 3.03 -3.52 12.97
C ALA A 3 2.06 -4.54 13.61
N SER A 4 2.52 -5.31 14.60
CA SER A 4 1.70 -6.29 15.32
C SER A 4 0.57 -5.66 16.16
N GLU A 5 0.79 -4.46 16.71
CA GLU A 5 -0.24 -3.72 17.45
C GLU A 5 -1.28 -3.10 16.51
N GLU A 6 -0.89 -2.84 15.25
CA GLU A 6 -1.82 -2.38 14.21
C GLU A 6 -2.67 -3.54 13.67
N GLU A 7 -2.08 -4.71 13.44
CA GLU A 7 -2.80 -5.92 13.01
C GLU A 7 -3.83 -6.37 14.06
N SER A 8 -3.44 -6.48 15.33
CA SER A 8 -4.35 -6.87 16.42
C SER A 8 -5.57 -5.94 16.52
N TRP A 9 -5.36 -4.63 16.37
CA TRP A 9 -6.48 -3.69 16.42
C TRP A 9 -7.37 -3.74 15.18
N LEU A 10 -6.81 -3.98 13.99
CA LEU A 10 -7.61 -4.15 12.77
C LEU A 10 -8.51 -5.36 12.86
N GLU A 11 -8.04 -6.45 13.47
CA GLU A 11 -8.86 -7.63 13.74
C GLU A 11 -10.01 -7.32 14.70
N ASP A 12 -9.72 -6.65 15.82
CA ASP A 12 -10.74 -6.25 16.79
C ASP A 12 -11.76 -5.28 16.19
N TYR A 13 -11.31 -4.31 15.39
CA TYR A 13 -12.18 -3.36 14.67
C TYR A 13 -13.07 -4.05 13.63
N ASN A 14 -12.55 -5.05 12.91
CA ASN A 14 -13.33 -5.80 11.92
C ASN A 14 -14.38 -6.73 12.56
N ARG A 15 -14.18 -7.13 13.82
CA ARG A 15 -15.13 -7.94 14.60
C ARG A 15 -16.17 -7.11 15.36
N ASP A 16 -16.01 -5.79 15.41
CA ASP A 16 -16.93 -4.90 16.12
C ASP A 16 -18.16 -4.54 15.24
N ASP A 17 -19.30 -5.13 15.57
CA ASP A 17 -20.59 -4.84 14.93
C ASP A 17 -21.05 -3.39 15.14
N ASN A 18 -20.50 -2.68 16.13
CA ASN A 18 -20.84 -1.31 16.47
C ASN A 18 -19.81 -0.28 15.95
N ARG A 19 -18.92 -0.66 15.03
CA ARG A 19 -17.81 0.17 14.52
C ARG A 19 -18.18 1.55 13.99
N TYR A 20 -19.42 1.72 13.51
CA TYR A 20 -19.92 2.99 12.95
C TYR A 20 -20.73 3.83 13.93
N HIS A 21 -20.99 3.31 15.13
CA HIS A 21 -21.69 4.06 16.16
C HIS A 21 -20.72 5.04 16.80
N GLY A 22 -21.07 6.34 16.85
CA GLY A 22 -20.23 7.45 17.32
C GLY A 22 -19.86 7.36 18.81
N SER A 23 -19.07 6.36 19.18
CA SER A 23 -18.74 5.98 20.55
C SER A 23 -17.23 5.94 20.76
N ARG A 24 -16.84 5.74 22.03
CA ARG A 24 -15.49 5.61 22.57
C ARG A 24 -14.53 4.88 21.61
N GLY A 25 -13.72 5.64 20.86
CA GLY A 25 -12.77 5.08 19.87
C GLY A 25 -12.64 5.90 18.60
N ALA A 26 -13.62 6.75 18.26
CA ALA A 26 -13.60 7.57 17.04
C ALA A 26 -12.31 8.40 16.85
N HIS A 27 -11.77 9.00 17.91
CA HIS A 27 -10.51 9.75 17.86
C HIS A 27 -9.28 8.86 17.56
N LEU A 28 -9.29 7.58 17.99
CA LEU A 28 -8.24 6.61 17.66
C LEU A 28 -8.36 6.21 16.19
N ASN A 29 -9.57 5.99 15.70
CA ASN A 29 -9.84 5.67 14.30
C ASN A 29 -9.38 6.82 13.39
N LEU A 30 -9.67 8.08 13.76
CA LEU A 30 -9.18 9.25 13.05
C LEU A 30 -7.65 9.35 13.05
N LYS A 31 -6.99 9.12 14.20
CA LYS A 31 -5.52 9.13 14.27
C LYS A 31 -4.88 8.03 13.42
N ARG A 32 -5.51 6.85 13.36
CA ARG A 32 -5.05 5.72 12.52
C ARG A 32 -5.32 5.98 11.04
N ALA A 33 -6.47 6.56 10.69
CA ALA A 33 -6.79 6.97 9.33
C ALA A 33 -5.75 7.98 8.81
N GLU A 34 -5.35 8.96 9.63
CA GLU A 34 -4.32 9.92 9.24
C GLU A 34 -2.94 9.26 9.05
N LYS A 35 -2.56 8.31 9.92
CA LYS A 35 -1.35 7.51 9.71
C LYS A 35 -1.38 6.68 8.42
N ALA A 36 -2.52 6.03 8.14
CA ALA A 36 -2.71 5.27 6.92
C ALA A 36 -2.59 6.18 5.70
N ARG A 37 -3.17 7.39 5.75
CA ARG A 37 -3.05 8.41 4.70
C ARG A 37 -1.59 8.78 4.43
N ILE A 38 -0.80 9.02 5.48
CA ILE A 38 0.64 9.32 5.37
C ILE A 38 1.43 8.12 4.81
N LEU A 39 1.05 6.89 5.16
CA LEU A 39 1.70 5.71 4.60
C LEU A 39 1.35 5.52 3.12
N VAL A 40 0.08 5.72 2.77
CA VAL A 40 -0.42 5.66 1.40
C VAL A 40 0.24 6.71 0.50
N SER A 41 0.61 7.88 1.04
CA SER A 41 1.36 8.89 0.29
C SER A 41 2.81 8.49 0.00
N LYS A 42 3.36 7.48 0.69
CA LYS A 42 4.72 6.96 0.46
C LYS A 42 4.77 5.86 -0.60
N ILE A 43 3.63 5.28 -0.97
CA ILE A 43 3.58 4.18 -1.94
C ILE A 43 4.22 4.53 -3.30
N PRO A 44 4.01 5.73 -3.89
CA PRO A 44 4.65 6.08 -5.16
C PRO A 44 6.19 5.95 -5.11
N ALA A 45 6.83 6.48 -4.07
CA ALA A 45 8.27 6.40 -3.92
C ALA A 45 8.79 4.95 -3.74
N LEU A 46 8.01 4.08 -3.08
CA LEU A 46 8.33 2.66 -2.96
C LEU A 46 8.22 1.94 -4.31
N VAL A 47 7.20 2.28 -5.11
CA VAL A 47 7.02 1.75 -6.47
C VAL A 47 8.18 2.18 -7.36
N ASP A 48 8.58 3.45 -7.35
CA ASP A 48 9.72 3.96 -8.12
C ASP A 48 11.02 3.21 -7.75
N THR A 49 11.23 2.98 -6.44
CA THR A 49 12.38 2.23 -5.94
C THR A 49 12.37 0.77 -6.44
N LEU A 50 11.20 0.13 -6.44
CA LEU A 50 11.04 -1.24 -6.95
C LEU A 50 11.30 -1.29 -8.46
N VAL A 51 10.73 -0.37 -9.24
CA VAL A 51 10.97 -0.27 -10.69
C VAL A 51 12.46 -0.12 -10.99
N ALA A 52 13.16 0.78 -10.30
CA ALA A 52 14.60 0.98 -10.49
C ALA A 52 15.39 -0.30 -10.21
N LYS A 53 15.13 -0.96 -9.07
CA LYS A 53 15.81 -2.21 -8.70
C LYS A 53 15.53 -3.34 -9.67
N THR A 54 14.29 -3.49 -10.11
CA THR A 54 13.91 -4.53 -11.08
C THR A 54 14.59 -4.28 -12.42
N ARG A 55 14.62 -3.03 -12.92
CA ARG A 55 15.34 -2.71 -14.17
C ARG A 55 16.82 -3.04 -14.10
N THR A 56 17.50 -2.62 -13.05
CA THR A 56 18.93 -2.94 -12.85
C THR A 56 19.16 -4.45 -12.87
N TRP A 57 18.30 -5.21 -12.20
CA TRP A 57 18.39 -6.67 -12.21
C TRP A 57 18.18 -7.27 -13.60
N GLU A 58 17.17 -6.83 -14.35
CA GLU A 58 16.88 -7.33 -15.71
C GLU A 58 18.02 -7.00 -16.68
N GLU A 59 18.62 -5.82 -16.57
CA GLU A 59 19.78 -5.40 -17.37
C GLU A 59 21.02 -6.25 -17.08
N GLU A 60 21.28 -6.56 -15.80
CA GLU A 60 22.41 -7.39 -15.38
C GLU A 60 22.27 -8.85 -15.83
N HIS A 61 21.06 -9.39 -15.83
CA HIS A 61 20.81 -10.82 -16.06
C HIS A 61 20.34 -11.13 -17.49
N GLY A 62 19.89 -10.11 -18.25
CA GLY A 62 19.30 -10.29 -19.58
C GLY A 62 17.99 -11.09 -19.57
N LEU A 63 17.32 -11.17 -18.42
CA LEU A 63 16.09 -11.94 -18.20
C LEU A 63 15.00 -11.03 -17.63
N THR A 64 13.74 -11.31 -17.98
CA THR A 64 12.59 -10.63 -17.39
C THR A 64 12.34 -11.12 -15.97
N PHE A 65 12.23 -10.19 -15.03
CA PHE A 65 11.89 -10.48 -13.64
C PHE A 65 10.38 -10.72 -13.52
N ALA A 66 9.99 -11.98 -13.32
CA ALA A 66 8.60 -12.38 -13.17
C ALA A 66 8.25 -12.69 -11.71
N TYR A 67 7.10 -12.18 -11.26
CA TYR A 67 6.48 -12.54 -9.99
C TYR A 67 5.17 -13.28 -10.26
N ASN A 68 5.04 -14.50 -9.76
CA ASN A 68 3.89 -15.39 -10.02
C ASN A 68 3.57 -15.56 -11.52
N GLY A 69 4.62 -15.60 -12.36
CA GLY A 69 4.48 -15.75 -13.81
C GLY A 69 4.16 -14.47 -14.58
N VAL A 70 4.06 -13.32 -13.91
CA VAL A 70 3.77 -12.02 -14.53
C VAL A 70 5.00 -11.10 -14.42
N PRO A 71 5.40 -10.37 -15.49
CA PRO A 71 6.49 -9.41 -15.41
C PRO A 71 6.23 -8.34 -14.36
N LEU A 72 7.12 -8.21 -13.38
CA LEU A 72 6.93 -7.30 -12.25
C LEU A 72 6.85 -5.84 -12.71
N LEU A 73 7.68 -5.45 -13.69
CA LEU A 73 7.63 -4.09 -14.25
C LEU A 73 6.28 -3.76 -14.87
N ALA A 74 5.62 -4.72 -15.54
CA ALA A 74 4.30 -4.51 -16.11
C ALA A 74 3.25 -4.26 -15.03
N MET A 75 3.28 -5.06 -13.94
CA MET A 75 2.39 -4.87 -12.79
C MET A 75 2.59 -3.52 -12.11
N LEU A 76 3.86 -3.10 -11.90
CA LEU A 76 4.19 -1.82 -11.28
C LEU A 76 3.76 -0.64 -12.15
N ASN A 77 3.92 -0.74 -13.48
CA ASN A 77 3.50 0.30 -14.42
C ASN A 77 1.97 0.43 -14.47
N GLU A 78 1.23 -0.69 -14.45
CA GLU A 78 -0.22 -0.67 -14.36
C GLU A 78 -0.70 0.01 -13.07
N TYR A 79 -0.06 -0.29 -11.93
CA TYR A 79 -0.36 0.37 -10.67
C TYR A 79 -0.12 1.90 -10.73
N ALA A 80 0.99 2.34 -11.33
CA ALA A 80 1.32 3.75 -11.49
C ALA A 80 0.29 4.49 -12.39
N ASN A 81 -0.16 3.84 -13.47
CA ASN A 81 -1.18 4.38 -14.36
C ASN A 81 -2.52 4.55 -13.64
N ARG A 82 -2.99 3.51 -12.96
CA ARG A 82 -4.24 3.55 -12.17
C ARG A 82 -4.23 4.67 -11.13
N ARG A 83 -3.07 5.00 -10.55
CA ARG A 83 -2.94 6.07 -9.56
C ARG A 83 -2.92 7.47 -10.19
N SER A 84 -2.38 7.59 -11.39
CA SER A 84 -2.35 8.86 -12.14
C SER A 84 -3.75 9.27 -12.58
N ASP A 85 -4.60 8.31 -12.94
CA ASP A 85 -5.99 8.54 -13.35
C ASP A 85 -6.86 9.14 -12.23
N PHE A 86 -6.61 8.78 -10.95
CA PHE A 86 -7.31 9.37 -9.79
C PHE A 86 -6.83 10.79 -9.43
N SER A 87 -5.82 11.33 -10.11
CA SER A 87 -5.28 12.67 -9.82
C SER A 87 -5.90 13.78 -10.70
N PHE A 88 -6.85 13.43 -11.58
CA PHE A 88 -7.50 14.34 -12.55
C PHE A 88 -9.01 14.58 -12.31
N GLU A 89 -9.57 14.17 -11.17
CA GLU A 89 -10.93 14.51 -10.74
C GLU A 89 -10.95 15.34 -9.45
#